data_AF-A0A1J4WKE0-F1
#
_entry.id   AF-A0A1J4WKE0-F1
#
_cell.length_a   1.000
_cell.length_b   1.000
_cell.length_c   1.000
_cell.angle_alpha   90.00
_cell.angle_beta   90.00
_cell.angle_gamma   90.00
#
_symmetry.space_group_name_H-M   'P 1'
#
loop_
_entity.id
_entity.type
_entity.pdbx_description
1 polymer ?
#
loop_
_entity_poly.entity_id
_entity_poly.type
_entity_poly.pdbx_seq_one_letter_code
_entity_poly.pdbx_strand_id
1 'polypeptide(L)'
;MEMPWLILIILFGLTTVFLFYSFFESYWLRVKKIDFADQDIPANFNNKKIVFISDIHQNYFFPRSKLRHVVEQANKIEPDGGQITFFGLWAPTTSSNYGQKYRTGLVDAPQTKTIVSHGVGTALFPLRFFSRPEIIMVNLVKQ
;
A
#
# COMPACT_ATOMS: atom_id res chain seq x y z
N MET A 1 -23.95 -36.66 22.81
CA MET A 1 -23.11 -35.71 23.58
C MET A 1 -22.64 -34.67 22.59
N GLU A 2 -23.20 -33.47 22.62
CA GLU A 2 -22.66 -32.38 21.81
C GLU A 2 -21.26 -32.05 22.34
N MET A 3 -20.30 -31.83 21.44
CA MET A 3 -18.89 -31.59 21.77
C MET A 3 -18.55 -30.12 21.54
N PRO A 4 -19.11 -29.18 22.35
CA PRO A 4 -18.96 -27.75 22.13
C PRO A 4 -17.50 -27.29 22.22
N TRP A 5 -16.66 -28.03 22.93
CA TRP A 5 -15.24 -27.74 23.06
C TRP A 5 -14.45 -27.92 21.76
N LEU A 6 -14.86 -28.82 20.85
CA LEU A 6 -14.24 -28.96 19.54
C LEU A 6 -14.42 -27.70 18.69
N ILE A 7 -15.61 -27.10 18.75
CA ILE A 7 -15.91 -25.83 18.07
C ILE A 7 -15.02 -24.72 18.62
N LEU A 8 -14.86 -24.64 19.93
CA LEU A 8 -13.99 -23.63 20.57
C LEU A 8 -12.52 -23.79 20.17
N ILE A 9 -12.01 -25.03 20.08
CA ILE A 9 -10.64 -25.30 19.61
C ILE A 9 -10.47 -24.87 18.15
N ILE A 10 -11.43 -25.18 17.29
CA ILE A 10 -11.39 -24.79 15.87
C ILE A 10 -11.41 -23.27 15.74
N LEU A 11 -12.31 -22.58 16.45
CA LEU A 11 -12.39 -21.12 16.43
C LEU A 11 -11.08 -20.49 16.92
N PHE A 12 -10.52 -20.98 18.02
CA PHE A 12 -9.25 -20.50 18.55
C PHE A 12 -8.09 -20.71 17.57
N GLY A 13 -8.03 -21.88 16.92
CA GLY A 13 -7.06 -22.19 15.88
C GLY A 13 -7.16 -21.24 14.69
N LEU A 14 -8.37 -21.01 14.18
CA LEU A 14 -8.62 -20.10 13.06
C LEU A 14 -8.24 -18.65 13.42
N THR A 15 -8.64 -18.16 14.60
CA THR A 15 -8.26 -16.81 15.06
C THR A 15 -6.75 -16.67 15.15
N THR A 16 -6.06 -17.68 15.69
CA THR A 16 -4.60 -17.69 15.81
C THR A 16 -3.94 -17.60 14.44
N VAL A 17 -4.36 -18.45 13.48
CA VAL A 17 -3.87 -18.41 12.10
C VAL A 17 -4.11 -17.04 11.46
N PHE A 18 -5.28 -16.45 11.67
CA PHE A 18 -5.65 -15.15 11.11
C PHE A 18 -4.80 -14.00 11.68
N LEU A 19 -4.50 -14.02 12.99
CA LEU A 19 -3.60 -13.06 13.62
C LEU A 19 -2.16 -13.22 13.13
N PHE A 20 -1.68 -14.46 12.98
CA PHE A 20 -0.37 -14.71 12.39
C PHE A 20 -0.28 -14.19 10.97
N TYR A 21 -1.25 -14.53 10.12
CA TYR A 21 -1.34 -13.99 8.76
C TYR A 21 -1.27 -12.46 8.77
N SER A 22 -2.07 -11.82 9.61
CA SER A 22 -2.13 -10.36 9.70
C SER A 22 -0.81 -9.71 10.11
N PHE A 23 -0.12 -10.34 11.06
CA PHE A 23 1.19 -9.90 11.52
C PHE A 23 2.23 -9.99 10.41
N PHE A 24 2.31 -11.14 9.72
CA PHE A 24 3.27 -11.33 8.62
C PHE A 24 2.95 -10.45 7.41
N GLU A 25 1.68 -10.23 7.09
CA GLU A 25 1.24 -9.37 5.99
C GLU A 25 1.81 -7.95 6.11
N SER A 26 1.96 -7.43 7.34
CA SER A 26 2.53 -6.12 7.65
C SER A 26 4.01 -5.95 7.23
N TYR A 27 4.70 -7.05 6.95
CA TYR A 27 6.10 -7.03 6.49
C TYR A 27 6.25 -7.41 5.02
N TRP A 28 5.16 -7.82 4.36
CA TRP A 28 5.21 -8.39 3.04
C TRP A 28 5.05 -7.34 1.93
N LEU A 29 6.06 -6.49 1.82
CA LEU A 29 6.14 -5.38 0.87
C LEU A 29 5.88 -5.83 -0.57
N ARG A 30 5.02 -5.09 -1.27
CA ARG A 30 4.69 -5.29 -2.68
C ARG A 30 5.10 -4.06 -3.48
N VAL A 31 5.66 -4.28 -4.66
CA VAL A 31 5.82 -3.24 -5.68
C VAL A 31 4.68 -3.39 -6.68
N LYS A 32 3.85 -2.35 -6.82
CA LYS A 32 2.75 -2.32 -7.79
C LYS A 32 3.12 -1.43 -8.97
N LYS A 33 3.11 -2.00 -10.16
CA LYS A 33 3.41 -1.30 -11.41
C LYS A 33 2.12 -0.84 -12.06
N ILE A 34 2.09 0.40 -12.53
CA ILE A 34 0.97 1.02 -13.24
C ILE A 34 1.54 1.68 -14.49
N ASP A 35 1.12 1.24 -15.66
CA ASP A 35 1.39 1.94 -16.91
C ASP A 35 0.32 3.02 -17.09
N PHE A 36 0.76 4.27 -17.14
CA PHE A 36 -0.09 5.43 -17.40
C PHE A 36 0.24 5.97 -18.78
N ALA A 37 -0.67 5.69 -19.72
CA ALA A 37 -0.51 6.05 -21.12
C ALA A 37 -1.53 7.12 -21.50
N ASP A 38 -1.05 8.26 -22.01
CA ASP A 38 -1.88 9.42 -22.32
C ASP A 38 -1.21 10.30 -23.41
N GLN A 39 -2.02 10.95 -24.26
CA GLN A 39 -1.55 11.83 -25.32
C GLN A 39 -0.95 13.14 -24.78
N ASP A 40 -1.46 13.59 -23.63
CA ASP A 40 -1.06 14.83 -22.97
C ASP A 40 0.29 14.72 -22.25
N ILE A 41 0.87 13.51 -22.16
CA ILE A 41 2.21 13.32 -21.59
C ILE A 41 3.24 14.03 -22.48
N PRO A 42 4.03 14.98 -21.93
CA PRO A 42 5.06 15.65 -22.71
C PRO A 42 6.12 14.65 -23.20
N ALA A 43 6.71 14.89 -24.38
CA ALA A 43 7.63 13.93 -25.01
C ALA A 43 8.85 13.59 -24.13
N ASN A 44 9.34 14.53 -23.32
CA ASN A 44 10.44 14.32 -22.39
C ASN A 44 10.08 13.42 -21.19
N PHE A 45 8.79 13.13 -20.97
CA PHE A 45 8.29 12.21 -19.95
C PHE A 45 7.98 10.81 -20.49
N ASN A 46 8.19 10.55 -21.78
CA ASN A 46 7.96 9.22 -22.34
C ASN A 46 8.94 8.18 -21.76
N ASN A 47 8.40 7.03 -21.36
CA ASN A 47 9.10 5.93 -20.67
C ASN A 47 9.75 6.32 -19.34
N LYS A 48 9.25 7.38 -18.68
CA LYS A 48 9.74 7.80 -17.37
C LYS A 48 9.06 7.03 -16.26
N LYS A 49 9.86 6.62 -15.27
CA LYS A 49 9.40 5.89 -14.09
C LYS A 49 9.32 6.82 -12.90
N ILE A 50 8.14 6.90 -12.29
CA ILE A 50 7.91 7.64 -11.05
C ILE A 50 7.62 6.64 -9.93
N VAL A 51 8.38 6.72 -8.85
CA VAL A 51 8.12 5.92 -7.64
C VAL A 51 7.37 6.76 -6.61
N PHE A 52 6.24 6.24 -6.14
CA PHE A 52 5.38 6.85 -5.15
C PHE A 52 5.32 6.00 -3.88
N ILE A 53 5.64 6.63 -2.75
CA ILE A 53 5.64 6.00 -1.42
C ILE A 53 4.88 6.91 -0.45
N SER A 54 3.84 6.37 0.20
CA SER A 54 2.98 7.12 1.12
C SER A 54 2.98 6.55 2.53
N ASP A 55 2.49 7.38 3.45
CA ASP A 55 2.17 7.02 4.83
C ASP A 55 3.36 6.44 5.59
N ILE A 56 4.54 7.04 5.42
CA ILE A 56 5.71 6.67 6.19
C ILE A 56 5.55 7.24 7.60
N HIS A 57 5.40 6.34 8.58
CA HIS A 57 5.36 6.67 9.99
C HIS A 57 6.50 5.94 10.70
N GLN A 58 7.55 6.67 11.05
CA GLN A 58 8.62 6.08 11.86
C GLN A 58 8.12 5.88 13.29
N ASN A 59 8.08 4.63 13.74
CA ASN A 59 7.70 4.27 15.10
C ASN A 59 8.41 2.97 15.51
N TYR A 60 8.08 2.45 16.69
CA TYR A 60 8.68 1.22 17.22
C TYR A 60 8.56 0.03 16.26
N PHE A 61 7.43 -0.10 15.57
CA PHE A 61 7.15 -1.20 14.62
C PHE A 61 7.58 -0.89 13.17
N PHE A 62 8.04 0.34 12.91
CA PHE A 62 8.61 0.78 11.63
C PHE A 62 9.96 1.47 11.87
N PRO A 63 11.01 0.72 12.24
CA PRO A 63 12.32 1.25 12.54
C PRO A 63 13.05 1.71 11.27
N ARG A 64 14.15 2.46 11.44
CA ARG A 64 14.98 2.96 10.32
C ARG A 64 15.48 1.85 9.39
N SER A 65 15.70 0.64 9.88
CA SER A 65 16.08 -0.52 9.05
C SER A 65 14.99 -0.91 8.05
N LYS A 66 13.72 -0.89 8.48
CA LYS A 66 12.56 -1.16 7.60
C LYS A 66 12.38 -0.04 6.57
N LEU A 67 12.55 1.22 6.99
CA LEU A 67 12.56 2.36 6.07
C LEU A 67 13.69 2.22 5.02
N ARG A 68 14.89 1.84 5.45
CA ARG A 68 16.02 1.60 4.54
C ARG A 68 15.70 0.52 3.52
N HIS A 69 15.06 -0.56 3.94
CA HIS A 69 14.63 -1.62 3.01
C HIS A 69 13.61 -1.11 1.97
N VAL A 70 12.63 -0.29 2.38
CA VAL A 70 11.68 0.34 1.44
C VAL A 70 12.41 1.22 0.42
N VAL A 71 13.37 2.04 0.88
CA VAL A 71 14.20 2.89 0.01
C VAL A 71 15.07 2.05 -0.94
N GLU A 72 15.67 0.96 -0.45
CA GLU A 72 16.45 0.03 -1.29
C GLU A 72 15.59 -0.60 -2.38
N GLN A 73 14.35 -1.01 -2.07
CA GLN A 73 13.42 -1.55 -3.08
C GLN A 73 12.98 -0.48 -4.08
N ALA A 74 12.76 0.76 -3.62
CA ALA A 74 12.47 1.88 -4.49
C ALA A 74 13.62 2.18 -5.45
N ASN A 75 14.87 2.20 -4.96
CA ASN A 75 16.05 2.47 -5.78
C ASN A 75 16.31 1.38 -6.83
N LYS A 76 16.00 0.10 -6.53
CA LYS A 76 16.10 -1.01 -7.50
C LYS A 76 15.18 -0.85 -8.72
N ILE A 77 14.16 0.01 -8.62
CA ILE A 77 13.26 0.30 -9.74
C ILE A 77 13.92 1.25 -10.76
N GLU A 78 15.00 1.93 -10.35
CA GLU A 78 15.69 2.98 -11.10
C GLU A 78 14.72 4.08 -11.55
N PRO A 79 14.07 4.78 -10.60
CA PRO A 79 13.12 5.83 -10.94
C PRO A 79 13.81 7.09 -11.49
N ASP A 80 13.16 7.74 -12.45
CA ASP A 80 13.55 9.07 -12.94
C ASP A 80 13.08 10.19 -12.00
N GLY A 81 12.11 9.89 -11.13
CA GLY A 81 11.58 10.82 -10.13
C GLY A 81 10.77 10.10 -9.05
N GLY A 82 10.46 10.80 -7.97
CA GLY A 82 9.67 10.20 -6.90
C GLY A 82 9.04 11.20 -5.94
N GLN A 83 7.99 10.74 -5.27
CA GLN A 83 7.28 11.50 -4.25
C GLN A 83 7.15 10.66 -3.00
N ILE A 84 7.52 11.26 -1.87
CA ILE A 84 7.41 10.66 -0.54
C ILE A 84 6.49 11.55 0.30
N THR A 85 5.38 10.98 0.76
CA THR A 85 4.46 11.68 1.66
C THR A 85 4.62 11.17 3.08
N PHE A 86 4.89 12.10 4.00
CA PHE A 86 4.92 11.86 5.45
C PHE A 86 3.63 12.43 6.08
N PHE A 87 2.98 11.65 6.94
CA PHE A 87 1.73 11.98 7.66
C PHE A 87 0.41 11.95 6.85
N GLY A 88 -0.07 10.75 6.52
CA GLY A 88 -1.48 10.50 6.17
C GLY A 88 -2.36 10.46 7.42
N LEU A 89 -2.72 11.62 7.97
CA LEU A 89 -3.55 11.74 9.18
C LEU A 89 -4.98 11.14 8.97
N TRP A 90 -5.18 9.89 9.43
CA TRP A 90 -6.45 9.17 9.72
C TRP A 90 -7.46 8.86 8.57
N ALA A 91 -7.99 7.63 8.52
CA ALA A 91 -9.27 7.29 7.84
C ALA A 91 -9.96 6.04 8.45
N PRO A 92 -10.66 6.17 9.60
CA PRO A 92 -11.45 5.10 10.24
C PRO A 92 -12.81 4.88 9.55
N THR A 93 -13.21 5.82 8.69
CA THR A 93 -14.31 5.77 7.74
C THR A 93 -13.78 6.47 6.48
N THR A 94 -14.14 6.02 5.28
CA THR A 94 -13.84 6.82 4.08
C THR A 94 -14.68 8.08 4.17
N SER A 95 -14.08 9.23 4.57
CA SER A 95 -14.71 10.56 4.52
C SER A 95 -14.81 11.04 3.06
N SER A 96 -15.37 10.19 2.22
CA SER A 96 -15.55 10.43 0.80
C SER A 96 -17.03 10.27 0.51
N ASN A 97 -17.65 11.33 -0.03
CA ASN A 97 -18.99 11.25 -0.62
C ASN A 97 -19.07 10.22 -1.77
N TYR A 98 -17.94 9.59 -2.15
CA TYR A 98 -17.79 8.59 -3.20
C TYR A 98 -17.59 7.15 -2.69
N GLY A 99 -17.65 6.91 -1.36
CA GLY A 99 -17.54 5.56 -0.78
C GLY A 99 -16.20 4.86 -1.03
N GLN A 100 -16.23 3.55 -1.34
CA GLN A 100 -15.04 2.70 -1.56
C GLN A 100 -14.31 2.97 -2.89
N LYS A 101 -14.77 3.94 -3.69
CA LYS A 101 -14.20 4.28 -5.01
C LYS A 101 -12.69 4.55 -4.94
N TYR A 102 -12.20 5.13 -3.84
CA TYR A 102 -10.80 5.47 -3.62
C TYR A 102 -10.12 4.52 -2.62
N ARG A 103 -10.39 3.21 -2.70
CA ARG A 103 -9.80 2.23 -1.78
C ARG A 103 -8.36 1.87 -2.15
N THR A 104 -8.06 1.59 -3.42
CA THR A 104 -6.70 1.41 -3.99
C THR A 104 -6.67 1.44 -5.51
N GLY A 105 -5.51 1.74 -6.10
CA GLY A 105 -5.24 1.66 -7.53
C GLY A 105 -5.40 2.98 -8.28
N LEU A 106 -5.35 2.91 -9.60
CA LEU A 106 -5.62 4.04 -10.49
C LEU A 106 -7.14 4.20 -10.61
N VAL A 107 -7.65 5.38 -10.30
CA VAL A 107 -9.07 5.70 -10.29
C VAL A 107 -9.28 6.94 -11.15
N ASP A 108 -10.17 6.84 -12.14
CA ASP A 108 -10.60 7.99 -12.94
C ASP A 108 -11.53 8.87 -12.10
N ALA A 109 -11.04 10.08 -11.77
CA ALA A 109 -11.84 11.18 -11.26
C ALA A 109 -12.25 12.08 -12.44
N PRO A 110 -13.31 12.90 -12.31
CA PRO A 110 -13.88 13.66 -13.43
C PRO A 110 -12.90 14.56 -14.21
N GLN A 111 -11.76 14.92 -13.61
CA GLN A 111 -10.77 15.81 -14.21
C GLN A 111 -9.31 15.32 -14.05
N THR A 112 -9.09 14.20 -13.35
CA THR A 112 -7.74 13.72 -13.01
C THR A 112 -7.71 12.22 -12.87
N LYS A 113 -6.55 11.60 -13.10
CA LYS A 113 -6.30 10.23 -12.66
C LYS A 113 -5.70 10.25 -11.26
N THR A 114 -6.32 9.52 -10.34
CA THR A 114 -5.91 9.46 -8.94
C THR A 114 -5.31 8.09 -8.63
N ILE A 115 -4.13 8.07 -8.03
CA ILE A 115 -3.51 6.83 -7.54
C ILE A 115 -3.72 6.72 -6.04
N VAL A 116 -4.30 5.60 -5.60
CA VAL A 116 -4.50 5.29 -4.18
C VAL A 116 -3.60 4.12 -3.78
N SER A 117 -2.77 4.32 -2.76
CA SER A 117 -1.84 3.32 -2.19
C SER A 117 -2.35 2.78 -0.85
N HIS A 118 -1.92 1.56 -0.48
CA HIS A 118 -2.07 1.04 0.89
C HIS A 118 -1.05 1.62 1.88
N GLY A 119 -0.08 2.42 1.40
CA GLY A 119 1.01 2.98 2.19
C GLY A 119 1.99 1.93 2.72
N VAL A 120 3.17 2.37 3.14
CA VAL A 120 4.21 1.47 3.69
C VAL A 120 4.26 1.47 5.22
N GLY A 121 3.69 2.46 5.89
CA GLY A 121 3.77 2.63 7.35
C GLY A 121 3.01 1.59 8.16
N THR A 122 3.24 1.60 9.46
CA THR A 122 2.57 0.70 10.41
C THR A 122 1.95 1.53 11.53
N ALA A 123 0.75 1.18 11.99
CA ALA A 123 0.09 1.85 13.11
C ALA A 123 0.68 1.41 14.46
N LEU A 124 -0.08 1.57 15.55
CA LEU A 124 0.36 1.18 16.91
C LEU A 124 0.66 -0.33 17.03
N PHE A 125 0.04 -1.18 16.21
CA PHE A 125 0.35 -2.61 16.12
C PHE A 125 0.62 -3.01 14.67
N PRO A 126 1.54 -3.97 14.41
CA PRO A 126 1.87 -4.43 13.07
C PRO A 126 0.87 -5.44 12.52
N LEU A 127 -0.43 -5.14 12.62
CA LEU A 127 -1.50 -5.98 12.08
C LEU A 127 -2.06 -5.33 10.82
N ARG A 128 -2.01 -6.06 9.70
CA ARG A 128 -2.67 -5.70 8.43
C ARG A 128 -3.63 -6.80 8.02
N PHE A 129 -4.76 -6.45 7.40
CA PHE A 129 -5.73 -7.42 6.93
C PHE A 129 -6.06 -7.13 5.48
N PHE A 130 -5.54 -7.96 4.58
CA PHE A 130 -5.75 -7.83 3.14
C PHE A 130 -5.28 -6.46 2.60
N SER A 131 -4.27 -5.87 3.23
CA SER A 131 -3.81 -4.50 3.01
C SER A 131 -2.29 -4.40 2.96
N ARG A 132 -1.61 -5.34 2.29
CA ARG A 132 -0.14 -5.38 2.15
C ARG A 132 0.53 -4.02 1.92
N PRO A 133 1.70 -3.75 2.53
CA PRO A 133 2.46 -2.53 2.29
C PRO A 133 2.88 -2.43 0.83
N GLU A 134 2.80 -1.23 0.26
CA GLU A 134 2.93 -1.03 -1.19
C GLU A 134 3.83 0.15 -1.56
N ILE A 135 4.73 -0.09 -2.52
CA ILE A 135 5.42 0.94 -3.31
C ILE A 135 4.75 0.96 -4.67
N ILE A 136 4.33 2.15 -5.15
CA ILE A 136 3.75 2.28 -6.49
C ILE A 136 4.81 2.78 -7.45
N MET A 137 4.96 2.08 -8.57
CA MET A 137 5.77 2.48 -9.70
C MET A 137 4.83 2.86 -10.84
N VAL A 138 4.90 4.11 -11.28
CA VAL A 138 4.16 4.62 -12.43
C VAL A 138 5.11 4.72 -13.61
N ASN A 139 4.78 4.06 -14.71
CA ASN A 139 5.50 4.21 -15.97
C ASN A 139 4.67 5.11 -16.89
N LEU A 140 5.25 6.23 -17.32
CA LEU A 140 4.60 7.20 -18.18
C LEU A 140 4.86 6.84 -19.64
N VAL A 141 3.81 6.64 -20.42
CA VAL A 141 3.92 6.28 -21.85
C VAL A 141 3.16 7.31 -22.69
N LYS A 142 3.87 8.06 -23.52
CA LYS A 142 3.20 8.94 -24.49
C LYS A 142 2.55 8.10 -25.58
N GLN A 143 1.23 8.26 -25.77
CA GLN A 143 0.48 7.64 -26.87
C GLN A 143 0.54 8.48 -28.15
#